data_AF-A0A397DPN4-F1
#
_entry.id   AF-A0A397DPN4-F1
#
_cell.length_a   1.000
_cell.length_b   1.000
_cell.length_c   1.000
_cell.angle_alpha   90.00
_cell.angle_beta   90.00
_cell.angle_gamma   90.00
#
_symmetry.space_group_name_H-M   'P 1'
#
loop_
_entity.id
_entity.type
_entity.pdbx_description
1 polymer ?
#
loop_
_entity_poly.entity_id
_entity_poly.type
_entity_poly.pdbx_seq_one_letter_code
_entity_poly.pdbx_strand_id
1 'polypeptide(L)'
;LNLDGTTSAFGATERNAVNNDIIEKYASQAYRTLCLAYRDVDVTPEVVKNWSDEEIETDLTCICIVGIEDPVREEVPESIRQCNEAGIVVRMVTGDNIVTAKSIALKCGIISPNDGSLVMEGSVFRARVLDANGNIKQDEFDKIWPMLRVLARSSPKDKYTLVSGLIQSNVYPHGPQVVAVTGDGTNDAPSLR
;
A
#
# COMPACT_ATOMS: atom_id res chain seq x y z
N LEU A 1 -6.65 0.27 27.42
CA LEU A 1 -7.41 -0.52 28.40
C LEU A 1 -6.48 -1.59 28.94
N ASN A 2 -6.28 -1.64 30.25
CA ASN A 2 -5.49 -2.69 30.88
C ASN A 2 -6.29 -4.00 30.93
N LEU A 3 -5.61 -5.13 31.13
CA LEU A 3 -6.25 -6.45 31.19
C LEU A 3 -7.27 -6.60 32.34
N ASP A 4 -7.13 -5.77 33.38
CA ASP A 4 -8.05 -5.71 34.52
C ASP A 4 -9.27 -4.80 34.28
N GLY A 5 -9.40 -4.23 33.07
CA GLY A 5 -10.48 -3.33 32.70
C GLY A 5 -10.27 -1.87 33.11
N THR A 6 -9.13 -1.52 33.75
CA THR A 6 -8.83 -0.13 34.08
C THR A 6 -8.31 0.65 32.87
N THR A 7 -8.53 1.95 32.86
CA THR A 7 -7.95 2.86 31.86
C THR A 7 -6.70 3.53 32.42
N SER A 8 -5.73 3.77 31.54
CA SER A 8 -4.51 4.52 31.83
C SER A 8 -4.21 5.45 30.68
N ALA A 9 -3.45 6.51 30.95
CA ALA A 9 -3.05 7.45 29.93
C ALA A 9 -2.27 6.73 28.81
N PHE A 10 -2.66 6.99 27.55
CA PHE A 10 -1.97 6.46 26.38
C PHE A 10 -0.98 7.51 25.86
N GLY A 11 0.16 7.59 26.55
CA GLY A 11 1.18 8.62 26.35
C GLY A 11 2.01 8.44 25.09
N ALA A 12 3.03 9.29 24.93
CA ALA A 12 3.96 9.19 23.80
C ALA A 12 4.75 7.87 23.83
N THR A 13 5.14 7.40 25.01
CA THR A 13 5.90 6.15 25.19
C THR A 13 5.11 4.94 24.74
N GLU A 14 3.86 4.82 25.21
CA GLU A 14 2.98 3.69 24.87
C GLU A 14 2.62 3.72 23.38
N ARG A 15 2.35 4.91 22.81
CA ARG A 15 2.11 5.07 21.37
C ARG A 15 3.30 4.62 20.52
N ASN A 16 4.51 5.00 20.92
CA ASN A 16 5.72 4.61 20.21
C ASN A 16 5.96 3.10 20.29
N ALA A 17 5.78 2.49 21.47
CA ALA A 17 5.88 1.04 21.64
C ALA A 17 4.84 0.31 20.77
N VAL A 18 3.59 0.77 20.78
CA VAL A 18 2.53 0.18 19.95
C VAL A 18 2.85 0.31 18.45
N ASN A 19 3.30 1.47 18.00
CA ASN A 19 3.66 1.67 16.60
C ASN A 19 4.81 0.74 16.17
N ASN A 20 5.92 0.75 16.91
CA ASN A 20 7.13 0.04 16.51
C ASN A 20 7.03 -1.47 16.75
N ASP A 21 6.54 -1.88 17.93
CA ASP A 21 6.62 -3.28 18.37
C ASP A 21 5.42 -4.11 17.89
N ILE A 22 4.29 -3.46 17.59
CA ILE A 22 3.06 -4.13 17.15
C ILE A 22 2.74 -3.79 15.70
N ILE A 23 2.51 -2.51 15.37
CA ILE A 23 2.00 -2.14 14.05
C ILE A 23 3.03 -2.43 12.96
N GLU A 24 4.27 -1.97 13.11
CA GLU A 24 5.33 -2.25 12.13
C GLU A 24 5.67 -3.74 12.04
N LYS A 25 5.68 -4.44 13.18
CA LYS A 25 5.89 -5.88 13.22
C LYS A 25 4.81 -6.64 12.47
N TYR A 26 3.53 -6.33 12.70
CA TYR A 26 2.40 -6.95 12.01
C TYR A 26 2.43 -6.61 10.51
N ALA A 27 2.70 -5.36 10.16
CA ALA A 27 2.86 -4.96 8.76
C ALA A 27 4.00 -5.72 8.05
N SER A 28 5.12 -5.98 8.74
CA SER A 28 6.24 -6.77 8.20
C SER A 28 5.86 -8.23 7.91
N GLN A 29 4.83 -8.74 8.57
CA GLN A 29 4.26 -10.08 8.36
C GLN A 29 3.10 -10.07 7.34
N ALA A 30 2.84 -8.93 6.71
CA ALA A 30 1.72 -8.66 5.81
C ALA A 30 0.33 -8.65 6.46
N TYR A 31 0.25 -8.45 7.78
CA TYR A 31 -1.04 -8.23 8.45
C TYR A 31 -1.52 -6.80 8.27
N ARG A 32 -2.82 -6.64 8.03
CA ARG A 32 -3.52 -5.37 8.13
C ARG A 32 -3.92 -5.16 9.58
N THR A 33 -3.46 -4.07 10.17
CA THR A 33 -3.75 -3.75 11.57
C THR A 33 -5.03 -2.92 11.68
N LEU A 34 -5.92 -3.28 12.60
CA LEU A 34 -7.09 -2.48 12.98
C LEU A 34 -7.03 -2.18 14.47
N CYS A 35 -7.28 -0.93 14.85
CA CYS A 35 -7.39 -0.52 16.24
C CYS A 35 -8.87 -0.52 16.63
N LEU A 36 -9.20 -1.20 17.73
CA LEU A 36 -10.51 -1.11 18.36
C LEU A 36 -10.39 -0.13 19.53
N ALA A 37 -11.23 0.89 19.53
CA ALA A 37 -11.28 1.90 20.57
C ALA A 37 -12.73 2.32 20.83
N TYR A 38 -12.98 2.90 22.01
CA TYR A 38 -14.28 3.43 22.38
C TYR A 38 -14.13 4.79 23.04
N ARG A 39 -15.23 5.51 23.15
CA ARG A 39 -15.33 6.74 23.93
C ARG A 39 -16.60 6.71 24.75
N ASP A 40 -16.48 7.02 26.03
CA ASP A 40 -17.63 7.28 26.86
C ASP A 40 -18.11 8.73 26.62
N VAL A 41 -19.40 8.91 26.39
CA VAL A 41 -20.00 10.22 26.10
C VAL A 41 -21.17 10.48 27.05
N ASP A 42 -21.13 11.63 27.72
CA ASP A 42 -22.17 12.07 28.67
C ASP A 42 -23.21 12.99 28.00
N VAL A 43 -23.64 12.64 26.78
CA VAL A 43 -24.65 13.39 26.02
C VAL A 43 -25.68 12.43 25.41
N THR A 44 -26.86 12.95 25.05
CA THR A 44 -27.90 12.10 24.45
C THR A 44 -27.54 11.71 23.01
N PRO A 45 -28.06 10.58 22.49
CA PRO A 45 -27.83 10.15 21.11
C PRO A 45 -28.21 11.20 20.05
N GLU A 46 -29.19 12.06 20.33
CA GLU A 46 -29.62 13.14 19.45
C GLU A 46 -28.55 14.22 19.29
N VAL A 47 -27.77 14.47 20.35
CA VAL A 47 -26.64 15.42 20.30
C VAL A 47 -25.51 14.81 19.46
N VAL A 48 -25.17 13.54 19.73
CA VAL A 48 -24.09 12.82 19.00
C VAL A 48 -24.39 12.73 17.50
N LYS A 49 -25.65 12.56 17.10
CA LYS A 49 -26.05 12.52 15.68
C LYS A 49 -25.71 13.79 14.89
N ASN A 50 -25.52 14.92 15.57
CA ASN A 50 -25.18 16.18 14.94
C ASN A 50 -23.66 16.46 14.96
N TRP A 51 -22.87 15.58 15.55
CA TRP A 51 -21.40 15.69 15.55
C TRP A 51 -20.83 15.30 14.19
N SER A 52 -19.73 15.92 13.81
CA SER A 52 -18.92 15.46 12.68
C SER A 52 -18.13 14.20 13.05
N ASP A 53 -17.62 13.49 12.04
CA ASP A 53 -16.78 12.31 12.26
C ASP A 53 -15.53 12.68 13.09
N GLU A 54 -14.95 13.86 12.87
CA GLU A 54 -13.80 14.34 13.63
C GLU A 54 -14.13 14.63 15.10
N GLU A 55 -15.36 15.08 15.40
CA GLU A 55 -15.80 15.29 16.78
C GLU A 55 -16.02 13.96 17.50
N ILE A 56 -16.57 12.97 16.79
CA ILE A 56 -16.79 11.61 17.30
C ILE A 56 -15.45 10.92 17.61
N GLU A 57 -14.47 11.01 16.71
CA GLU A 57 -13.18 10.31 16.77
C GLU A 57 -12.12 11.01 17.65
N THR A 58 -12.53 11.64 18.75
CA THR A 58 -11.61 12.26 19.73
C THR A 58 -11.69 11.59 21.10
N ASP A 59 -10.62 11.72 21.90
CA ASP A 59 -10.55 11.21 23.27
C ASP A 59 -10.91 9.70 23.42
N LEU A 60 -10.43 8.91 22.46
CA LEU A 60 -10.70 7.48 22.40
C LEU A 60 -9.82 6.70 23.39
N THR A 61 -10.42 5.70 24.04
CA THR A 61 -9.72 4.66 24.80
C THR A 61 -9.44 3.46 23.89
N CYS A 62 -8.15 3.22 23.61
CA CYS A 62 -7.72 2.04 22.88
C CYS A 62 -7.99 0.76 23.70
N ILE A 63 -8.66 -0.21 23.08
CA ILE A 63 -8.95 -1.53 23.63
C ILE A 63 -7.86 -2.51 23.20
N CYS A 64 -7.69 -2.68 21.89
CA CYS A 64 -6.71 -3.61 21.31
C CYS A 64 -6.38 -3.27 19.86
N ILE A 65 -5.30 -3.90 19.37
CA ILE A 65 -4.95 -3.92 17.96
C ILE A 65 -5.02 -5.36 17.48
N VAL A 66 -5.79 -5.58 16.42
CA VAL A 66 -5.88 -6.88 15.76
C VAL A 66 -5.12 -6.84 14.44
N GLY A 67 -4.42 -7.92 14.13
CA GLY A 67 -3.82 -8.14 12.81
C GLY A 67 -4.70 -9.12 12.04
N ILE A 68 -5.18 -8.71 10.87
CA ILE A 68 -5.90 -9.59 9.95
C ILE A 68 -5.00 -9.87 8.74
N GLU A 69 -5.00 -11.12 8.27
CA GLU A 69 -4.28 -11.51 7.05
C GLU A 69 -5.28 -11.77 5.93
N ASP A 70 -4.97 -11.24 4.75
CA ASP A 70 -5.52 -11.77 3.50
C ASP A 70 -4.44 -12.65 2.88
N PRO A 71 -4.55 -13.99 2.98
CA PRO A 71 -3.46 -14.88 2.62
C PRO A 71 -3.22 -14.85 1.11
N VAL A 72 -1.94 -14.90 0.73
CA VAL A 72 -1.56 -15.09 -0.67
C VAL A 72 -2.09 -16.44 -1.14
N ARG A 73 -2.79 -16.45 -2.28
CA ARG A 73 -3.29 -17.69 -2.89
C ARG A 73 -2.13 -18.62 -3.23
N GLU A 74 -2.29 -19.92 -2.97
CA GLU A 74 -1.20 -20.91 -3.06
C GLU A 74 -0.57 -20.99 -4.47
N GLU A 75 -1.36 -20.73 -5.52
CA GLU A 75 -0.92 -20.76 -6.91
C GLU A 75 -0.12 -19.53 -7.36
N VAL A 76 -0.15 -18.43 -6.60
CA VAL A 76 0.44 -17.14 -7.02
C VAL A 76 1.95 -17.23 -7.15
N PRO A 77 2.74 -17.73 -6.17
CA PRO A 77 4.19 -17.76 -6.30
C PRO A 77 4.68 -18.56 -7.52
N GLU A 78 4.02 -19.69 -7.82
CA GLU A 78 4.34 -20.50 -8.99
C GLU A 78 4.02 -19.75 -10.29
N SER A 79 2.87 -19.07 -10.35
CA SER A 79 2.48 -18.26 -11.51
C SER A 79 3.47 -17.12 -11.77
N ILE A 80 3.92 -16.44 -10.71
CA ILE A 80 4.94 -15.38 -10.81
C ILE A 80 6.27 -15.95 -11.34
N ARG A 81 6.68 -17.13 -10.86
CA ARG A 81 7.89 -17.80 -11.35
C ARG A 81 7.81 -18.09 -12.84
N GLN A 82 6.70 -18.66 -13.31
CA GLN A 82 6.49 -18.95 -14.73
C GLN A 82 6.51 -17.70 -15.61
N CYS A 83 5.91 -16.60 -15.14
CA CYS A 83 6.01 -15.30 -15.80
C CYS A 83 7.46 -14.84 -15.93
N ASN A 84 8.23 -14.90 -14.84
CA ASN A 84 9.63 -14.48 -14.85
C ASN A 84 10.49 -15.35 -15.78
N GLU A 85 10.29 -16.67 -15.80
CA GLU A 85 10.97 -17.60 -16.72
C GLU A 85 10.65 -17.32 -18.20
N ALA A 86 9.44 -16.85 -18.48
CA ALA A 86 9.01 -16.42 -19.82
C ALA A 86 9.50 -15.01 -20.19
N GLY A 87 10.25 -14.32 -19.31
CA GLY A 87 10.71 -12.94 -19.52
C GLY A 87 9.64 -11.87 -19.27
N ILE A 88 8.52 -12.23 -18.62
CA ILE A 88 7.44 -11.30 -18.26
C ILE A 88 7.72 -10.74 -16.87
N VAL A 89 7.85 -9.41 -16.77
CA VAL A 89 8.09 -8.72 -15.50
C VAL A 89 6.78 -8.40 -14.80
N VAL A 90 6.50 -9.06 -13.68
CA VAL A 90 5.33 -8.77 -12.86
C VAL A 90 5.59 -7.58 -11.94
N ARG A 91 4.60 -6.68 -11.82
CA ARG A 91 4.65 -5.50 -10.95
C ARG A 91 3.39 -5.42 -10.09
N MET A 92 3.58 -5.22 -8.79
CA MET A 92 2.49 -5.02 -7.84
C MET A 92 2.12 -3.54 -7.74
N VAL A 93 0.83 -3.23 -7.84
CA VAL A 93 0.28 -1.90 -7.60
C VAL A 93 -0.86 -2.04 -6.60
N THR A 94 -0.68 -1.53 -5.38
CA THR A 94 -1.63 -1.72 -4.26
C THR A 94 -1.87 -0.43 -3.49
N GLY A 95 -3.04 -0.32 -2.86
CA GLY A 95 -3.38 0.71 -1.89
C GLY A 95 -2.77 0.48 -0.50
N ASP A 96 -2.19 -0.69 -0.25
CA ASP A 96 -1.58 -1.02 1.04
C ASP A 96 -0.37 -0.12 1.37
N ASN A 97 -0.01 -0.08 2.65
CA ASN A 97 1.20 0.59 3.08
C ASN A 97 2.46 -0.10 2.50
N ILE A 98 3.57 0.64 2.43
CA ILE A 98 4.81 0.16 1.80
C ILE A 98 5.40 -1.08 2.46
N VAL A 99 5.25 -1.23 3.78
CA VAL A 99 5.80 -2.35 4.55
C VAL A 99 5.04 -3.64 4.22
N THR A 100 3.71 -3.59 4.27
CA THR A 100 2.81 -4.69 3.90
C THR A 100 3.01 -5.07 2.44
N ALA A 101 2.98 -4.11 1.51
CA ALA A 101 3.18 -4.36 0.09
C ALA A 101 4.52 -5.05 -0.20
N LYS A 102 5.60 -4.60 0.46
CA LYS A 102 6.92 -5.23 0.34
C LYS A 102 6.92 -6.67 0.87
N SER A 103 6.29 -6.92 2.02
CA SER A 103 6.19 -8.28 2.57
C SER A 103 5.40 -9.22 1.67
N ILE A 104 4.26 -8.79 1.14
CA ILE A 104 3.46 -9.57 0.16
C ILE A 104 4.28 -9.80 -1.11
N ALA A 105 4.96 -8.79 -1.64
CA ALA A 105 5.78 -8.95 -2.84
C ALA A 105 6.94 -9.95 -2.66
N LEU A 106 7.55 -10.01 -1.46
CA LEU A 106 8.54 -11.03 -1.10
C LEU A 106 7.89 -12.42 -1.02
N LYS A 107 6.74 -12.55 -0.35
CA LYS A 107 6.00 -13.83 -0.25
C LYS A 107 5.60 -14.36 -1.63
N CYS A 108 5.19 -13.49 -2.56
CA CYS A 108 4.80 -13.85 -3.93
C CYS A 108 5.98 -14.09 -4.88
N GLY A 109 7.22 -13.74 -4.51
CA GLY A 109 8.37 -13.80 -5.41
C GLY A 109 8.40 -12.72 -6.49
N ILE A 110 7.67 -11.61 -6.31
CA ILE A 110 7.71 -10.44 -7.22
C ILE A 110 9.03 -9.68 -7.03
N ILE A 111 9.54 -9.67 -5.81
CA ILE A 111 10.87 -9.15 -5.46
C ILE A 111 11.63 -10.22 -4.69
N SER A 112 12.95 -10.20 -4.81
CA SER A 112 13.86 -11.03 -4.01
C SER A 112 14.77 -10.16 -3.13
N PRO A 113 15.26 -10.69 -2.00
CA PRO A 113 16.25 -9.98 -1.20
C PRO A 113 17.48 -9.60 -2.05
N ASN A 114 17.81 -8.31 -2.07
CA ASN A 114 18.99 -7.75 -2.73
C ASN A 114 19.05 -7.89 -4.27
N ASP A 115 17.93 -8.06 -4.96
CA ASP A 115 17.87 -8.11 -6.42
C ASP A 115 17.87 -6.71 -7.11
N GLY A 116 17.99 -5.65 -6.31
CA GLY A 116 17.95 -4.27 -6.76
C GLY A 116 16.55 -3.72 -7.04
N SER A 117 15.49 -4.50 -6.79
CA SER A 117 14.10 -4.06 -7.01
C SER A 117 13.76 -2.81 -6.21
N LEU A 118 13.09 -1.88 -6.89
CA LEU A 118 12.60 -0.64 -6.32
C LEU A 118 11.15 -0.82 -5.85
N VAL A 119 10.93 -0.47 -4.58
CA VAL A 119 9.62 -0.36 -3.92
C VAL A 119 9.40 1.12 -3.61
N MET A 120 8.26 1.68 -4.02
CA MET A 120 7.99 3.10 -3.92
C MET A 120 6.54 3.37 -3.52
N GLU A 121 6.30 4.46 -2.79
CA GLU A 121 4.93 4.94 -2.57
C GLU A 121 4.42 5.77 -3.76
N GLY A 122 3.11 5.71 -4.03
CA GLY A 122 2.46 6.45 -5.09
C GLY A 122 2.69 7.97 -5.02
N SER A 123 2.74 8.55 -3.82
CA SER A 123 3.06 9.96 -3.59
C SER A 123 4.44 10.34 -4.13
N VAL A 124 5.47 9.54 -3.81
CA VAL A 124 6.86 9.72 -4.25
C VAL A 124 6.96 9.52 -5.76
N PHE A 125 6.30 8.48 -6.28
CA PHE A 125 6.25 8.20 -7.71
C PHE A 125 5.68 9.38 -8.50
N ARG A 126 4.49 9.88 -8.12
CA ARG A 126 3.86 11.04 -8.77
C ARG A 126 4.76 12.27 -8.76
N ALA A 127 5.29 12.62 -7.59
CA ALA A 127 6.15 13.80 -7.46
C ALA A 127 7.39 13.71 -8.37
N ARG A 128 7.92 12.49 -8.54
CA ARG A 128 9.08 12.23 -9.37
C ARG A 128 8.77 12.24 -10.86
N VAL A 129 7.72 11.57 -11.30
CA VAL A 129 7.48 11.30 -12.73
C VAL A 129 6.47 12.24 -13.39
N LEU A 130 5.76 13.08 -12.64
CA LEU A 130 4.81 14.05 -13.20
C LEU A 130 5.35 15.49 -13.17
N ASP A 131 4.96 16.28 -14.16
CA ASP A 131 5.15 17.73 -14.19
C ASP A 131 4.01 18.47 -13.45
N ALA A 132 4.07 19.80 -13.41
CA ALA A 132 3.05 20.64 -12.76
C ALA A 132 1.66 20.55 -13.41
N ASN A 133 1.60 20.11 -14.68
CA ASN A 133 0.37 19.93 -15.44
C ASN A 133 -0.17 18.49 -15.36
N GLY A 134 0.57 17.58 -14.71
CA GLY A 134 0.23 16.17 -14.59
C GLY A 134 0.64 15.31 -15.80
N ASN A 135 1.51 15.80 -16.68
CA ASN A 135 2.07 15.01 -17.78
C ASN A 135 3.26 14.19 -17.29
N ILE A 136 3.51 13.06 -17.97
CA ILE A 136 4.62 12.16 -17.65
C ILE A 136 5.94 12.77 -18.14
N LYS A 137 6.89 12.95 -17.23
CA LYS A 137 8.29 13.25 -17.51
C LYS A 137 9.00 11.95 -17.86
N GLN A 138 8.94 11.56 -19.14
CA GLN A 138 9.42 10.25 -19.59
C GLN A 138 10.88 9.98 -19.18
N ASP A 139 11.77 10.97 -19.24
CA ASP A 139 13.17 10.82 -18.82
C ASP A 139 13.35 10.46 -17.34
N GLU A 140 12.49 10.97 -16.45
CA GLU A 140 12.53 10.63 -15.02
C GLU A 140 11.88 9.28 -14.75
N PHE A 141 10.86 8.93 -15.53
CA PHE A 141 10.20 7.64 -15.49
C PHE A 141 11.17 6.52 -15.94
N ASP A 142 11.89 6.73 -17.04
CA ASP A 142 12.86 5.80 -17.63
C ASP A 142 14.03 5.48 -16.72
N LYS A 143 14.35 6.37 -15.77
CA LYS A 143 15.39 6.13 -14.75
C LYS A 143 14.96 5.12 -13.67
N ILE A 144 13.66 4.90 -13.47
CA ILE A 144 13.15 4.13 -12.32
C ILE A 144 12.35 2.89 -12.70
N TRP A 145 11.59 2.92 -13.80
CA TRP A 145 10.66 1.83 -14.13
C TRP A 145 11.35 0.47 -14.38
N PRO A 146 12.61 0.39 -14.87
CA PRO A 146 13.28 -0.91 -15.05
C PRO A 146 13.41 -1.70 -13.74
N MET A 147 13.63 -0.99 -12.63
CA MET A 147 13.77 -1.58 -11.30
C MET A 147 12.48 -1.52 -10.49
N LEU A 148 11.52 -0.65 -10.82
CA LEU A 148 10.25 -0.54 -10.10
C LEU A 148 9.45 -1.85 -10.20
N ARG A 149 9.20 -2.49 -9.05
CA ARG A 149 8.40 -3.73 -8.93
C ARG A 149 7.17 -3.57 -8.07
N VAL A 150 7.18 -2.65 -7.10
CA VAL A 150 6.07 -2.44 -6.18
C VAL A 150 5.76 -0.96 -6.05
N LEU A 151 4.49 -0.62 -6.30
CA LEU A 151 3.93 0.70 -6.05
C LEU A 151 2.87 0.60 -4.95
N ALA A 152 3.21 1.08 -3.75
CA ALA A 152 2.37 1.04 -2.56
C ALA A 152 1.60 2.36 -2.36
N ARG A 153 0.52 2.36 -1.55
CA ARG A 153 -0.41 3.50 -1.39
C ARG A 153 -0.79 4.14 -2.74
N SER A 154 -0.97 3.29 -3.75
CA SER A 154 -1.23 3.70 -5.11
C SER A 154 -2.69 4.13 -5.27
N SER A 155 -2.89 5.27 -5.90
CA SER A 155 -4.18 5.71 -6.41
C SER A 155 -4.47 5.14 -7.81
N PRO A 156 -5.72 5.20 -8.29
CA PRO A 156 -6.05 4.81 -9.67
C PRO A 156 -5.27 5.62 -10.72
N LYS A 157 -5.00 6.90 -10.43
CA LYS A 157 -4.20 7.77 -11.30
C LYS A 157 -2.76 7.27 -11.41
N ASP A 158 -2.16 6.78 -10.32
CA ASP A 158 -0.78 6.29 -10.35
C ASP A 158 -0.66 5.02 -11.18
N LYS A 159 -1.65 4.13 -11.09
CA LYS A 159 -1.74 2.92 -11.93
C LYS A 159 -1.76 3.32 -13.40
N TYR A 160 -2.64 4.26 -13.78
CA TYR A 160 -2.72 4.77 -15.14
C TYR A 160 -1.40 5.42 -15.59
N THR A 161 -0.77 6.24 -14.75
CA THR A 161 0.53 6.87 -15.04
C THR A 161 1.63 5.83 -15.26
N LEU A 162 1.70 4.78 -14.42
CA LEU A 162 2.68 3.71 -14.57
C LEU A 162 2.50 2.97 -15.91
N VAL A 163 1.27 2.60 -16.24
CA VAL A 163 0.94 1.89 -17.49
C VAL A 163 1.26 2.75 -18.71
N SER A 164 0.82 4.02 -18.69
CA SER A 164 1.07 4.97 -19.77
C SER A 164 2.57 5.21 -19.98
N GLY A 165 3.34 5.37 -18.90
CA GLY A 165 4.78 5.58 -18.96
C GLY A 165 5.53 4.34 -19.47
N LEU A 166 5.09 3.13 -19.12
CA LEU A 166 5.66 1.88 -19.64
C LEU A 166 5.42 1.75 -21.15
N ILE A 167 4.19 2.00 -21.62
CA ILE A 167 3.83 1.92 -23.04
C ILE A 167 4.60 2.96 -23.88
N GLN A 168 4.83 4.15 -23.32
CA GLN A 168 5.58 5.22 -23.97
C GLN A 168 7.10 5.00 -23.93
N SER A 169 7.59 4.16 -23.02
CA SER A 169 9.03 3.93 -22.88
C SER A 169 9.58 3.11 -24.06
N ASN A 170 10.75 3.54 -24.53
CA ASN A 170 11.52 2.83 -25.55
C ASN A 170 13.00 2.72 -25.15
N VAL A 171 13.29 2.71 -23.85
CA VAL A 171 14.66 2.76 -23.34
C VAL A 171 15.40 1.45 -23.62
N TYR A 172 16.63 1.52 -24.12
CA TYR A 172 17.51 0.36 -24.29
C TYR A 172 18.05 -0.08 -22.91
N PRO A 173 18.20 -1.40 -22.62
CA PRO A 173 18.01 -2.55 -23.49
C PRO A 173 16.57 -3.09 -23.59
N HIS A 174 15.60 -2.45 -22.93
CA HIS A 174 14.27 -3.02 -22.78
C HIS A 174 13.36 -2.87 -24.00
N GLY A 175 13.52 -1.78 -24.76
CA GLY A 175 12.71 -1.49 -25.94
C GLY A 175 11.22 -1.23 -25.61
N PRO A 176 10.33 -1.29 -26.63
CA PRO A 176 8.90 -1.06 -26.44
C PRO A 176 8.27 -2.11 -25.52
N GLN A 177 7.44 -1.68 -24.58
CA GLN A 177 6.77 -2.57 -23.63
C GLN A 177 5.33 -2.85 -24.07
N VAL A 178 4.90 -4.11 -23.96
CA VAL A 178 3.49 -4.49 -24.02
C VAL A 178 3.04 -4.76 -22.58
N VAL A 179 2.00 -4.06 -22.14
CA VAL A 179 1.55 -4.06 -20.75
C VAL A 179 0.17 -4.71 -20.66
N ALA A 180 0.04 -5.72 -19.81
CA ALA A 180 -1.24 -6.24 -19.36
C ALA A 180 -1.52 -5.72 -17.94
N VAL A 181 -2.75 -5.27 -17.71
CA VAL A 181 -3.18 -4.74 -16.41
C VAL A 181 -4.31 -5.62 -15.90
N THR A 182 -4.24 -6.00 -14.64
CA THR A 182 -5.30 -6.72 -13.94
C THR A 182 -5.76 -5.91 -12.73
N GLY A 183 -7.05 -5.99 -12.41
CA GLY A 183 -7.62 -5.32 -11.27
C GLY A 183 -9.09 -5.69 -11.09
N ASP A 184 -9.53 -5.77 -9.85
CA ASP A 184 -10.87 -6.16 -9.42
C ASP A 184 -11.74 -4.94 -9.01
N GLY A 185 -11.16 -3.74 -9.01
CA GLY A 185 -11.85 -2.52 -8.62
C GLY A 185 -12.58 -1.84 -9.78
N THR A 186 -13.71 -1.18 -9.48
CA THR A 186 -14.37 -0.24 -10.41
C THR A 186 -13.45 0.89 -10.88
N ASN A 187 -12.40 1.16 -10.10
CA ASN A 187 -11.34 2.12 -10.38
C ASN A 187 -10.33 1.67 -11.46
N ASP A 188 -10.37 0.41 -11.90
CA ASP A 188 -9.43 -0.14 -12.88
C ASP A 188 -9.88 0.09 -14.34
N ALA A 189 -11.14 0.48 -14.54
CA ALA A 189 -11.71 0.70 -15.86
C ALA A 189 -10.91 1.66 -16.78
N PRO A 190 -10.32 2.77 -16.29
CA PRO A 190 -9.49 3.64 -17.14
C PRO A 190 -8.12 3.06 -17.49
N SER A 191 -7.58 2.14 -16.68
CA SER A 191 -6.26 1.51 -16.90
C SER A 191 -6.34 0.25 -17.76
N LEU A 192 -7.56 -0.22 -18.07
CA LEU A 192 -7.85 -1.39 -18.89
C LEU A 192 -8.19 -1.03 -20.36
N ARG A 193 -8.13 0.26 -20.73
CA ARG A 193 -8.36 0.76 -22.10
C ARG A 193 -7.07 1.23 -22.76
#